data_AF-A0A8S0PVD5-F1
#
_entry.id   AF-A0A8S0PVD5-F1
#
_cell.length_a   1.000
_cell.length_b   1.000
_cell.length_c   1.000
_cell.angle_alpha   90.00
_cell.angle_beta   90.00
_cell.angle_gamma   90.00
#
_symmetry.space_group_name_H-M   'P 1'
#
loop_
_entity.id
_entity.type
_entity.pdbx_description
1 polymer ?
#
loop_
_entity_poly.entity_id
_entity_poly.type
_entity_poly.pdbx_seq_one_letter_code
_entity_poly.pdbx_strand_id
1 'polypeptide(L)'
;MCAGARGLEIEGKFIKFTAIGVYLEDNAVSLLAVKWNGKSAEELTDSVEFFNDIVTGPFEKFTRVTMILPLTGPQYSEKVAENCVAHWKAKGTYTDAESKAIEKFLEVLKNETFPPGSSILFTQSPLGSLTISFSKGDSLPESGVAVIENKLLSEAVLQSIIGEHGVSPEAKQSLAARLSEFFKKCSSASQELESKKTTVPKGSQPGTQNAVAANNR
;
A
#
# COMPACT_ATOMS: atom_id res chain seq x y z
N MET A 1 -1.20 -1.78 8.05
CA MET A 1 -0.67 -0.45 8.42
C MET A 1 0.82 -0.56 8.67
N CYS A 2 1.62 0.33 8.14
CA CYS A 2 3.06 0.47 8.40
C CYS A 2 3.35 1.95 8.59
N ALA A 3 4.39 2.31 9.34
CA ALA A 3 4.65 3.71 9.68
C ALA A 3 6.13 4.04 9.65
N GLY A 4 6.44 5.30 9.32
CA GLY A 4 7.79 5.86 9.35
C GLY A 4 7.75 7.38 9.40
N ALA A 5 8.89 8.03 9.60
CA ALA A 5 9.01 9.47 9.51
C ALA A 5 9.65 9.91 8.19
N ARG A 6 9.37 11.15 7.79
CA ARG A 6 10.15 11.89 6.80
C ARG A 6 10.79 13.09 7.49
N GLY A 7 12.08 13.26 7.27
CA GLY A 7 12.88 14.34 7.83
C GLY A 7 13.94 14.84 6.87
N LEU A 8 14.67 15.87 7.29
CA LEU A 8 15.85 16.39 6.60
C LEU A 8 16.99 16.56 7.60
N GLU A 9 18.22 16.40 7.13
CA GLU A 9 19.40 16.71 7.91
C GLU A 9 19.70 18.22 7.79
N ILE A 10 19.65 18.91 8.93
CA ILE A 10 19.91 20.36 9.04
C ILE A 10 20.97 20.51 10.12
N GLU A 11 22.13 21.08 9.75
CA GLU A 11 23.25 21.33 10.68
C GLU A 11 23.68 20.07 11.46
N GLY A 12 23.71 18.91 10.79
CA GLY A 12 24.10 17.63 11.40
C GLY A 12 23.05 17.02 12.34
N LYS A 13 21.82 17.54 12.35
CA LYS A 13 20.67 16.98 13.10
C LYS A 13 19.56 16.55 12.15
N PHE A 14 19.04 15.36 12.35
CA PHE A 14 17.88 14.87 11.60
C PHE A 14 16.57 15.43 12.18
N ILE A 15 15.97 16.38 11.47
CA ILE A 15 14.73 17.04 11.87
C ILE A 15 13.55 16.37 11.16
N LYS A 16 12.61 15.82 11.95
CA LYS A 16 11.39 15.16 11.44
C LYS A 16 10.34 16.21 11.09
N PHE A 17 9.82 16.16 9.87
CA PHE A 17 8.77 17.06 9.39
C PHE A 17 7.39 16.40 9.43
N THR A 18 7.32 15.12 9.05
CA THR A 18 6.06 14.38 9.00
C THR A 18 6.23 12.95 9.50
N ALA A 19 5.15 12.42 10.08
CA ALA A 19 4.95 10.99 10.26
C ALA A 19 4.07 10.48 9.10
N ILE A 20 4.39 9.30 8.58
CA ILE A 20 3.74 8.72 7.41
C ILE A 20 3.22 7.35 7.79
N GLY A 21 1.93 7.11 7.59
CA GLY A 21 1.29 5.81 7.67
C GLY A 21 0.90 5.32 6.28
N VAL A 22 1.28 4.08 5.93
CA VAL A 22 0.88 3.40 4.70
C VAL A 22 -0.02 2.23 5.03
N TYR A 23 -1.13 2.13 4.33
CA TYR A 23 -2.17 1.13 4.49
C TYR A 23 -2.45 0.51 3.12
N LEU A 24 -2.61 -0.79 3.10
CA LEU A 24 -2.94 -1.56 1.90
C LEU A 24 -4.27 -2.25 2.17
N GLU A 25 -5.08 -2.42 1.13
CA GLU A 25 -6.29 -3.23 1.17
C GLU A 25 -5.99 -4.67 1.65
N ASP A 26 -6.96 -5.31 2.31
CA ASP A 26 -6.78 -6.62 2.95
C ASP A 26 -6.32 -7.71 1.98
N ASN A 27 -6.80 -7.66 0.72
CA ASN A 27 -6.43 -8.61 -0.33
C ASN A 27 -4.98 -8.46 -0.83
N ALA A 28 -4.30 -7.34 -0.51
CA ALA A 28 -2.94 -7.07 -0.97
C ALA A 28 -1.95 -8.13 -0.50
N VAL A 29 -2.13 -8.65 0.72
CA VAL A 29 -1.27 -9.71 1.27
C VAL A 29 -1.33 -10.96 0.39
N SER A 30 -2.54 -11.41 0.03
CA SER A 30 -2.72 -12.60 -0.80
C SER A 30 -2.14 -12.41 -2.21
N LEU A 31 -2.33 -11.22 -2.80
CA LEU A 31 -1.84 -10.91 -4.14
C LEU A 31 -0.31 -10.82 -4.19
N LEU A 32 0.31 -10.18 -3.19
CA LEU A 32 1.77 -10.07 -3.11
C LEU A 32 2.44 -11.40 -2.73
N ALA A 33 1.78 -12.24 -1.93
CA ALA A 33 2.32 -13.54 -1.51
C ALA A 33 2.62 -14.48 -2.69
N VAL A 34 1.95 -14.32 -3.84
CA VAL A 34 2.21 -15.11 -5.05
C VAL A 34 3.70 -15.07 -5.44
N LYS A 35 4.37 -13.93 -5.23
CA LYS A 35 5.77 -13.71 -5.60
C LYS A 35 6.69 -13.56 -4.39
N TRP A 36 6.20 -12.94 -3.32
CA TRP A 36 7.04 -12.48 -2.21
C TRP A 36 6.97 -13.38 -0.97
N ASN A 37 6.17 -14.46 -1.01
CA ASN A 37 6.10 -15.38 0.12
C ASN A 37 7.45 -16.07 0.39
N GLY A 38 7.75 -16.28 1.68
CA GLY A 38 8.99 -16.88 2.14
C GLY A 38 10.18 -15.91 2.25
N LYS A 39 10.07 -14.68 1.71
CA LYS A 39 11.12 -13.66 1.79
C LYS A 39 11.25 -13.05 3.19
N SER A 40 12.49 -12.81 3.62
CA SER A 40 12.78 -12.15 4.89
C SER A 40 12.46 -10.65 4.83
N ALA A 41 12.40 -10.00 6.00
CA ALA A 41 12.18 -8.56 6.06
C ALA A 41 13.30 -7.78 5.37
N GLU A 42 14.54 -8.25 5.50
CA GLU A 42 15.75 -7.67 4.91
C GLU A 42 15.71 -7.82 3.38
N GLU A 43 15.45 -9.04 2.88
CA GLU A 43 15.32 -9.28 1.43
C GLU A 43 14.25 -8.38 0.79
N LEU A 44 13.12 -8.16 1.48
CA LEU A 44 12.06 -7.29 1.00
C LEU A 44 12.43 -5.81 1.10
N THR A 45 13.15 -5.39 2.15
CA THR A 45 13.58 -4.00 2.35
C THR A 45 14.53 -3.53 1.25
N ASP A 46 15.39 -4.43 0.77
CA ASP A 46 16.38 -4.12 -0.27
C ASP A 46 15.83 -4.31 -1.69
N SER A 47 14.61 -4.85 -1.84
CA SER A 47 14.01 -5.14 -3.14
C SER A 47 13.23 -3.95 -3.70
N VAL A 48 13.81 -3.26 -4.68
CA VAL A 48 13.10 -2.22 -5.46
C VAL A 48 11.85 -2.79 -6.14
N GLU A 49 11.94 -4.01 -6.66
CA GLU A 49 10.84 -4.69 -7.34
C GLU A 49 9.66 -4.96 -6.40
N PHE A 50 9.92 -5.31 -5.13
CA PHE A 50 8.87 -5.49 -4.13
C PHE A 50 8.06 -4.21 -3.89
N PHE A 51 8.74 -3.08 -3.72
CA PHE A 51 8.04 -1.80 -3.53
C PHE A 51 7.31 -1.36 -4.80
N ASN A 52 7.84 -1.66 -5.99
CA ASN A 52 7.14 -1.40 -7.24
C ASN A 52 5.86 -2.26 -7.38
N ASP A 53 5.89 -3.53 -6.97
CA ASP A 53 4.70 -4.39 -6.93
C ASP A 53 3.66 -3.88 -5.92
N ILE A 54 4.09 -3.27 -4.81
CA ILE A 54 3.18 -2.60 -3.87
C ILE A 54 2.56 -1.37 -4.53
N VAL A 55 3.37 -0.50 -5.15
CA VAL A 55 2.89 0.76 -5.74
C VAL A 55 1.92 0.49 -6.89
N THR A 56 2.25 -0.44 -7.77
CA THR A 56 1.48 -0.74 -8.99
C THR A 56 0.45 -1.84 -8.81
N GLY A 57 0.39 -2.47 -7.63
CA GLY A 57 -0.46 -3.63 -7.37
C GLY A 57 -1.95 -3.34 -7.55
N PRO A 58 -2.76 -4.34 -7.95
CA PRO A 58 -4.18 -4.17 -8.27
C PRO A 58 -5.07 -4.19 -7.01
N PHE A 59 -4.73 -3.34 -6.04
CA PHE A 59 -5.44 -3.18 -4.78
C PHE A 59 -5.36 -1.71 -4.33
N GLU A 60 -6.29 -1.29 -3.48
CA GLU A 60 -6.28 0.06 -2.94
C GLU A 60 -5.11 0.29 -1.97
N LYS A 61 -4.57 1.51 -1.99
CA LYS A 61 -3.61 1.99 -0.98
C LYS A 61 -4.10 3.27 -0.36
N PHE A 62 -3.86 3.41 0.93
CA PHE A 62 -4.14 4.63 1.67
C PHE A 62 -2.88 5.11 2.37
N THR A 63 -2.55 6.39 2.18
CA THR A 63 -1.41 7.05 2.81
C THR A 63 -1.89 8.21 3.67
N ARG A 64 -1.47 8.22 4.93
CA ARG A 64 -1.70 9.30 5.88
C ARG A 64 -0.38 10.00 6.18
N VAL A 65 -0.24 11.25 5.78
CA VAL A 65 0.92 12.09 6.10
C VAL A 65 0.52 13.07 7.19
N THR A 66 1.02 12.90 8.40
CA THR A 66 0.72 13.73 9.57
C THR A 66 1.87 14.68 9.88
N MET A 67 1.56 15.96 10.05
CA MET A 67 2.55 17.01 10.28
C MET A 67 3.09 16.93 11.71
N ILE A 68 4.41 16.85 11.84
CA ILE A 68 5.13 17.04 13.12
C ILE A 68 5.49 18.51 13.26
N LEU A 69 6.02 19.09 12.19
CA LEU A 69 6.24 20.53 12.04
C LEU A 69 5.20 21.12 11.07
N PRO A 70 4.82 22.39 11.23
CA PRO A 70 3.86 23.02 10.34
C PRO A 70 4.39 23.10 8.91
N LEU A 71 3.51 22.87 7.94
CA LEU A 71 3.79 23.05 6.52
C LEU A 71 2.60 23.73 5.86
N THR A 72 2.86 24.62 4.90
CA THR A 72 1.80 25.08 3.99
C THR A 72 1.57 24.03 2.90
N GLY A 73 0.38 24.04 2.32
CA GLY A 73 0.09 23.16 1.18
C GLY A 73 1.03 23.36 0.01
N PRO A 74 1.41 24.59 -0.40
CA PRO A 74 2.46 24.83 -1.39
C PRO A 74 3.82 24.20 -1.01
N GLN A 75 4.30 24.39 0.23
CA GLN A 75 5.58 23.81 0.66
C GLN A 75 5.60 22.28 0.53
N TYR A 76 4.46 21.63 0.78
CA TYR A 76 4.33 20.19 0.60
C TYR A 76 4.17 19.80 -0.87
N SER A 77 3.21 20.43 -1.56
CA SER A 77 2.77 20.01 -2.89
C SER A 77 3.79 20.31 -3.98
N GLU A 78 4.49 21.43 -3.91
CA GLU A 78 5.57 21.80 -4.85
C GLU A 78 6.69 20.76 -4.79
N LYS A 79 7.08 20.32 -3.59
CA LYS A 79 8.14 19.33 -3.46
C LYS A 79 7.77 17.96 -4.05
N VAL A 80 6.52 17.54 -3.85
CA VAL A 80 6.00 16.31 -4.46
C VAL A 80 5.92 16.46 -5.99
N ALA A 81 5.40 17.59 -6.47
CA ALA A 81 5.25 17.86 -7.90
C ALA A 81 6.60 17.92 -8.64
N GLU A 82 7.59 18.62 -8.08
CA GLU A 82 8.96 18.68 -8.62
C GLU A 82 9.54 17.28 -8.85
N ASN A 83 9.44 16.43 -7.84
CA ASN A 83 9.97 15.07 -7.89
C ASN A 83 9.24 14.23 -8.96
N CYS A 84 7.91 14.34 -9.04
CA CYS A 84 7.12 13.62 -10.04
C CYS A 84 7.47 14.05 -11.46
N VAL A 85 7.49 15.36 -11.72
CA VAL A 85 7.76 15.94 -13.04
C VAL A 85 9.18 15.60 -13.50
N ALA A 86 10.18 15.73 -12.63
CA ALA A 86 11.56 15.37 -12.96
C ALA A 86 11.67 13.88 -13.34
N HIS A 87 11.03 13.00 -12.57
CA HIS A 87 11.05 11.56 -12.82
C HIS A 87 10.38 11.19 -14.16
N TRP A 88 9.21 11.76 -14.45
CA TRP A 88 8.48 11.48 -15.69
C TRP A 88 9.16 12.05 -16.93
N LYS A 89 9.77 13.24 -16.83
CA LYS A 89 10.59 13.79 -17.92
C LYS A 89 11.79 12.90 -18.22
N ALA A 90 12.49 12.41 -17.19
CA ALA A 90 13.62 11.50 -17.37
C ALA A 90 13.22 10.17 -18.04
N LYS A 91 11.99 9.69 -17.77
CA LYS A 91 11.44 8.46 -18.37
C LYS A 91 10.73 8.68 -19.71
N GLY A 92 10.58 9.93 -20.17
CA GLY A 92 9.82 10.25 -21.39
C GLY A 92 8.31 10.01 -21.27
N THR A 93 7.76 9.97 -20.05
CA THR A 93 6.33 9.71 -19.79
C THR A 93 5.55 10.96 -19.38
N TYR A 94 6.16 12.15 -19.45
CA TYR A 94 5.51 13.41 -19.09
C TYR A 94 4.73 13.97 -20.28
N THR A 95 3.39 13.87 -20.24
CA THR A 95 2.49 14.41 -21.27
C THR A 95 1.60 15.53 -20.72
N ASP A 96 0.74 16.09 -21.56
CA ASP A 96 -0.27 17.08 -21.16
C ASP A 96 -1.21 16.55 -20.06
N ALA A 97 -1.48 15.24 -20.04
CA ALA A 97 -2.31 14.61 -19.02
C ALA A 97 -1.65 14.70 -17.64
N GLU A 98 -0.34 14.40 -17.56
CA GLU A 98 0.44 14.52 -16.32
C GLU A 98 0.60 15.98 -15.90
N SER A 99 0.81 16.91 -16.85
CA SER A 99 0.87 18.34 -16.55
C SER A 99 -0.42 18.83 -15.89
N LYS A 100 -1.58 18.52 -16.47
CA LYS A 100 -2.90 18.88 -15.90
C LYS A 100 -3.16 18.22 -14.56
N ALA A 101 -2.70 16.98 -14.36
CA ALA A 101 -2.81 16.29 -13.09
C ALA A 101 -1.99 17.00 -11.99
N ILE A 102 -0.76 17.46 -12.32
CA ILE A 102 0.08 18.24 -11.42
C ILE A 102 -0.53 19.60 -11.10
N GLU A 103 -1.05 20.32 -12.11
CA GLU A 103 -1.75 21.60 -11.89
C GLU A 103 -2.92 21.42 -10.92
N LYS A 104 -3.74 20.38 -11.13
CA LYS A 104 -4.86 20.06 -10.22
C LYS A 104 -4.37 19.69 -8.82
N PHE A 105 -3.28 18.94 -8.71
CA PHE A 105 -2.68 18.59 -7.43
C PHE A 105 -2.21 19.83 -6.66
N LEU A 106 -1.50 20.74 -7.32
CA LEU A 106 -1.05 22.00 -6.72
C LEU A 106 -2.23 22.88 -6.31
N GLU A 107 -3.24 23.00 -7.18
CA GLU A 107 -4.45 23.77 -6.95
C GLU A 107 -5.23 23.30 -5.72
N VAL A 108 -5.34 21.99 -5.49
CA VAL A 108 -6.03 21.40 -4.32
C VAL A 108 -5.35 21.78 -3.00
N LEU A 109 -4.02 21.94 -3.00
CA LEU A 109 -3.27 22.25 -1.78
C LEU A 109 -2.95 23.74 -1.62
N LYS A 110 -3.19 24.60 -2.62
CA LYS A 110 -2.64 25.97 -2.66
C LYS A 110 -2.99 26.86 -1.46
N ASN A 111 -4.21 26.70 -0.93
CA ASN A 111 -4.75 27.54 0.14
C ASN A 111 -4.72 26.82 1.50
N GLU A 112 -4.16 25.61 1.55
CA GLU A 112 -4.14 24.80 2.76
C GLU A 112 -2.96 25.14 3.64
N THR A 113 -3.15 25.00 4.95
CA THR A 113 -2.09 25.09 5.95
C THR A 113 -2.26 23.96 6.95
N PHE A 114 -1.16 23.25 7.20
CA PHE A 114 -1.14 22.04 7.99
C PHE A 114 -0.39 22.28 9.30
N PRO A 115 -1.08 22.64 10.40
CA PRO A 115 -0.46 22.71 11.71
C PRO A 115 -0.01 21.33 12.19
N PRO A 116 0.85 21.24 13.22
CA PRO A 116 1.19 19.97 13.84
C PRO A 116 -0.06 19.15 14.23
N GLY A 117 -0.04 17.85 13.94
CA GLY A 117 -1.13 16.92 14.18
C GLY A 117 -2.19 16.83 13.07
N SER A 118 -2.24 17.80 12.15
CA SER A 118 -3.07 17.69 10.94
C SER A 118 -2.49 16.67 9.95
N SER A 119 -3.33 16.16 9.05
CA SER A 119 -2.94 15.15 8.06
C SER A 119 -3.39 15.49 6.64
N ILE A 120 -2.55 15.14 5.68
CA ILE A 120 -2.92 14.96 4.27
C ILE A 120 -3.16 13.48 4.05
N LEU A 121 -4.28 13.15 3.41
CA LEU A 121 -4.73 11.78 3.18
C LEU A 121 -4.80 11.52 1.69
N PHE A 122 -4.22 10.40 1.26
CA PHE A 122 -4.21 9.98 -0.14
C PHE A 122 -4.80 8.57 -0.26
N THR A 123 -5.85 8.42 -1.05
CA THR A 123 -6.38 7.11 -1.44
C THR A 123 -6.05 6.86 -2.91
N GLN A 124 -5.35 5.77 -3.18
CA GLN A 124 -4.92 5.36 -4.52
C GLN A 124 -5.78 4.19 -4.96
N SER A 125 -6.68 4.47 -5.89
CA SER A 125 -7.53 3.45 -6.48
C SER A 125 -6.70 2.53 -7.37
N PRO A 126 -6.96 1.21 -7.38
CA PRO A 126 -6.35 0.30 -8.36
C PRO A 126 -6.68 0.66 -9.81
N LEU A 127 -7.71 1.50 -10.04
CA LEU A 127 -8.08 2.01 -11.36
C LEU A 127 -7.26 3.23 -11.80
N GLY A 128 -6.33 3.72 -10.97
CA GLY A 128 -5.40 4.78 -11.33
C GLY A 128 -5.86 6.20 -10.96
N SER A 129 -6.82 6.35 -10.05
CA SER A 129 -7.20 7.65 -9.50
C SER A 129 -6.52 7.93 -8.16
N LEU A 130 -6.32 9.21 -7.86
CA LEU A 130 -5.81 9.70 -6.58
C LEU A 130 -6.88 10.57 -5.90
N THR A 131 -7.43 10.09 -4.80
CA THR A 131 -8.31 10.88 -3.94
C THR A 131 -7.49 11.57 -2.87
N ILE A 132 -7.72 12.86 -2.67
CA ILE A 132 -7.05 13.69 -1.68
C ILE A 132 -8.09 14.10 -0.64
N SER A 133 -7.73 14.01 0.64
CA SER A 133 -8.53 14.53 1.76
C SER A 133 -7.62 15.14 2.82
N PHE A 134 -8.19 15.95 3.71
CA PHE A 134 -7.45 16.57 4.82
C PHE A 134 -8.11 16.22 6.15
N SER A 135 -7.31 16.17 7.22
CA SER A 135 -7.81 16.02 8.58
C SER A 135 -7.10 16.98 9.53
N LYS A 136 -7.82 17.50 10.52
CA LYS A 136 -7.27 18.33 11.59
C LYS A 136 -6.79 17.52 12.81
N GLY A 137 -6.92 16.19 12.77
CA GLY A 137 -6.55 15.30 13.86
C GLY A 137 -6.61 13.83 13.42
N ASP A 138 -7.08 12.93 14.28
CA ASP A 138 -7.13 11.49 14.01
C ASP A 138 -8.38 10.97 13.29
N SER A 139 -9.39 11.83 13.11
CA SER A 139 -10.60 11.47 12.37
C SER A 139 -10.31 11.35 10.88
N LEU A 140 -10.82 10.30 10.24
CA LEU A 140 -10.89 10.22 8.78
C LEU A 140 -12.15 10.98 8.30
N PRO A 141 -12.03 11.85 7.29
CA PRO A 141 -13.19 12.51 6.68
C PRO A 141 -14.03 11.48 5.92
N GLU A 142 -15.35 11.68 5.88
CA GLU A 142 -16.29 10.80 5.16
C GLU A 142 -16.10 10.85 3.63
N SER A 143 -15.57 11.96 3.10
CA SER A 143 -15.37 12.16 1.67
C SER A 143 -14.04 12.86 1.36
N GLY A 144 -13.56 12.65 0.13
CA GLY A 144 -12.40 13.37 -0.42
C GLY A 144 -12.73 14.79 -0.83
N VAL A 145 -11.72 15.67 -0.73
CA VAL A 145 -11.83 17.05 -1.22
C VAL A 145 -11.64 17.14 -2.74
N ALA A 146 -10.90 16.20 -3.31
CA ALA A 146 -10.67 16.12 -4.75
C ALA A 146 -10.31 14.70 -5.20
N VAL A 147 -10.64 14.39 -6.45
CA VAL A 147 -10.20 13.16 -7.14
C VAL A 147 -9.45 13.57 -8.41
N ILE A 148 -8.25 13.03 -8.60
CA ILE A 148 -7.41 13.25 -9.79
C ILE A 148 -7.29 11.94 -10.56
N GLU A 149 -7.88 11.89 -11.75
CA GLU A 149 -7.86 10.74 -12.66
C GLU A 149 -6.54 10.71 -13.45
N ASN A 150 -5.46 10.29 -12.80
CA ASN A 150 -4.17 10.12 -13.45
C ASN A 150 -3.34 9.04 -12.73
N LYS A 151 -3.14 7.91 -13.40
CA LYS A 151 -2.46 6.74 -12.83
C LYS A 151 -1.03 7.04 -12.43
N LEU A 152 -0.29 7.76 -13.26
CA LEU A 152 1.12 8.09 -12.97
C LEU A 152 1.24 8.94 -11.72
N LEU A 153 0.40 9.96 -11.55
CA LEU A 153 0.37 10.78 -10.33
C LEU A 153 -0.03 9.95 -9.11
N SER A 154 -1.06 9.12 -9.25
CA SER A 154 -1.53 8.24 -8.17
C SER A 154 -0.40 7.35 -7.64
N GLU A 155 0.31 6.68 -8.54
CA GLU A 155 1.46 5.83 -8.21
C GLU A 155 2.65 6.64 -7.68
N ALA A 156 2.94 7.80 -8.28
CA ALA A 156 4.10 8.60 -7.93
C ALA A 156 4.05 9.15 -6.50
N VAL A 157 2.85 9.43 -5.95
CA VAL A 157 2.72 9.86 -4.56
C VAL A 157 3.23 8.79 -3.59
N LEU A 158 2.84 7.52 -3.75
CA LEU A 158 3.35 6.44 -2.88
C LEU A 158 4.80 6.09 -3.24
N GLN A 159 5.16 6.08 -4.52
CA GLN A 159 6.55 5.88 -4.97
C GLN A 159 7.51 6.89 -4.33
N SER A 160 7.08 8.15 -4.15
CA SER A 160 7.90 9.18 -3.50
C SER A 160 8.22 8.88 -2.03
N ILE A 161 7.46 7.98 -1.40
CA ILE A 161 7.60 7.59 0.01
C ILE A 161 8.40 6.30 0.13
N ILE A 162 7.97 5.24 -0.58
CA ILE A 162 8.49 3.87 -0.42
C ILE A 162 9.29 3.35 -1.60
N GLY A 163 9.41 4.12 -2.69
CA GLY A 163 10.16 3.72 -3.88
C GLY A 163 11.67 3.61 -3.63
N GLU A 164 12.42 3.37 -4.70
CA GLU A 164 13.89 3.31 -4.67
C GLU A 164 14.51 4.57 -4.06
N HIS A 165 14.05 5.74 -4.51
CA HIS A 165 14.45 7.06 -3.98
C HIS A 165 13.42 7.64 -3.01
N GLY A 166 12.68 6.78 -2.30
CA GLY A 166 11.64 7.18 -1.38
C GLY A 166 12.18 7.97 -0.18
N VAL A 167 11.39 8.94 0.30
CA VAL A 167 11.81 9.86 1.37
C VAL A 167 11.70 9.28 2.79
N SER A 168 11.16 8.06 2.95
CA SER A 168 11.01 7.42 4.28
C SER A 168 11.52 5.98 4.29
N PRO A 169 12.84 5.79 4.55
CA PRO A 169 13.42 4.47 4.77
C PRO A 169 12.75 3.71 5.91
N GLU A 170 12.34 4.41 6.98
CA GLU A 170 11.61 3.82 8.11
C GLU A 170 10.27 3.20 7.65
N ALA A 171 9.53 3.87 6.76
CA ALA A 171 8.28 3.34 6.22
C ALA A 171 8.51 2.08 5.37
N LYS A 172 9.58 2.05 4.56
CA LYS A 172 9.97 0.88 3.76
C LYS A 172 10.27 -0.33 4.65
N GLN A 173 11.12 -0.14 5.66
CA GLN A 173 11.49 -1.18 6.62
C GLN A 173 10.27 -1.71 7.38
N SER A 174 9.42 -0.80 7.88
CA SER A 174 8.18 -1.17 8.58
C SER A 174 7.26 -2.00 7.67
N LEU A 175 7.16 -1.63 6.39
CA LEU A 175 6.32 -2.31 5.40
C LEU A 175 6.84 -3.71 5.06
N ALA A 176 8.13 -3.83 4.76
CA ALA A 176 8.78 -5.09 4.49
C ALA A 176 8.69 -6.07 5.67
N ALA A 177 8.96 -5.60 6.90
CA ALA A 177 8.89 -6.42 8.10
C ALA A 177 7.48 -6.98 8.34
N ARG A 178 6.45 -6.12 8.32
CA ARG A 178 5.07 -6.54 8.57
C ARG A 178 4.54 -7.46 7.47
N LEU A 179 4.85 -7.19 6.20
CA LEU A 179 4.42 -8.06 5.10
C LEU A 179 5.12 -9.42 5.13
N SER A 180 6.42 -9.49 5.45
CA SER A 180 7.13 -10.78 5.65
C SER A 180 6.43 -11.64 6.72
N GLU A 181 6.01 -11.03 7.83
CA GLU A 181 5.25 -11.74 8.87
C GLU A 181 3.88 -12.22 8.37
N PHE A 182 3.15 -11.38 7.63
CA PHE A 182 1.84 -11.76 7.09
C PHE A 182 1.93 -12.89 6.07
N PHE A 183 2.93 -12.90 5.19
CA PHE A 183 3.14 -13.98 4.23
C PHE A 183 3.42 -15.32 4.93
N LYS A 184 4.21 -15.31 6.01
CA LYS A 184 4.47 -16.50 6.84
C LYS A 184 3.18 -17.03 7.47
N LYS A 185 2.33 -16.14 8.03
CA LYS A 185 1.04 -16.52 8.64
C LYS A 185 0.05 -17.10 7.62
N CYS A 186 -0.04 -16.51 6.42
CA CYS A 186 -0.87 -17.06 5.35
C CYS A 186 -0.42 -18.46 4.91
N SER A 187 0.90 -18.69 4.88
CA SER A 187 1.47 -20.00 4.56
C SER A 187 1.13 -21.06 5.61
N SER A 188 1.29 -20.74 6.90
CA SER A 188 0.98 -21.70 7.98
C SER A 188 -0.51 -22.02 8.06
N ALA A 189 -1.39 -21.03 7.87
CA ALA A 189 -2.84 -21.24 7.87
C ALA A 189 -3.29 -22.16 6.73
N SER A 190 -2.71 -21.97 5.54
CA SER A 190 -3.00 -22.80 4.36
C SER A 190 -2.56 -24.26 4.55
N GLN A 191 -1.40 -24.48 5.18
CA GLN A 191 -0.89 -25.82 5.49
C GLN A 191 -1.73 -26.53 6.57
N GLU A 192 -2.23 -25.81 7.56
CA GLU A 192 -3.10 -26.38 8.60
C GLU A 192 -4.45 -26.82 8.03
N LEU A 193 -5.03 -26.05 7.11
CA LEU A 193 -6.25 -26.39 6.37
C LEU A 193 -6.08 -27.63 5.48
N GLU A 194 -4.96 -27.75 4.77
CA GLU A 194 -4.63 -28.92 3.94
C GLU A 194 -4.46 -30.20 4.78
N SER A 195 -3.76 -30.08 5.92
CA SER A 195 -3.55 -31.20 6.84
C SER A 195 -4.87 -31.73 7.42
N LYS A 196 -5.80 -30.85 7.79
CA LYS A 196 -7.13 -31.21 8.31
C LYS A 196 -8.01 -31.90 7.25
N LYS A 197 -7.83 -31.57 5.97
CA LYS A 197 -8.54 -32.19 4.84
C LYS A 197 -8.08 -33.63 4.57
N THR A 198 -6.84 -33.95 4.93
CA THR A 198 -6.25 -35.29 4.70
C THR A 198 -6.58 -36.28 5.83
N THR A 199 -7.04 -35.81 6.99
CA THR A 199 -7.37 -36.63 8.17
C THR A 199 -8.83 -37.13 8.26
N VAL A 200 -9.68 -36.93 7.24
CA VAL A 200 -11.03 -37.53 7.25
C VAL A 200 -10.90 -39.06 7.07
N PRO A 201 -11.35 -39.90 8.03
CA PRO A 201 -11.26 -41.36 7.88
C PRO A 201 -12.18 -41.82 6.76
N LYS A 202 -11.66 -42.63 5.81
CA LYS A 202 -12.48 -43.36 4.85
C LYS A 202 -13.37 -44.36 5.61
N GLY A 203 -14.61 -43.98 5.85
CA GLY A 203 -15.66 -44.89 6.34
C GLY A 203 -15.98 -45.96 5.30
N SER A 204 -15.60 -47.19 5.64
CA SER A 204 -16.28 -48.47 5.40
C SER A 204 -17.12 -48.63 4.11
N GLN A 205 -16.63 -49.47 3.20
CA GLN A 205 -17.43 -50.08 2.12
C GLN A 205 -18.59 -50.91 2.70
N PRO A 206 -19.80 -50.90 2.10
CA PRO A 206 -20.80 -51.91 2.38
C PRO A 206 -20.42 -53.20 1.63
N GLY A 207 -20.20 -54.27 2.38
CA GLY A 207 -19.95 -55.61 1.86
C GLY A 207 -21.14 -56.17 1.12
N THR A 208 -20.86 -56.76 -0.04
CA THR A 208 -21.75 -57.60 -0.84
C THR A 208 -22.14 -58.85 -0.05
N GLN A 209 -23.45 -59.08 0.14
CA GLN A 209 -23.96 -60.41 0.48
C GLN A 209 -24.89 -60.90 -0.63
N ASN A 210 -24.51 -62.04 -1.20
CA ASN A 210 -25.28 -62.81 -2.18
C ASN A 210 -26.15 -63.85 -1.47
N ALA A 211 -27.37 -64.00 -2.01
CA ALA A 211 -28.25 -65.18 -2.06
C ALA A 211 -28.80 -65.79 -0.75
N VAL A 212 -30.11 -66.03 -0.69
CA VAL A 212 -30.76 -67.35 -0.95
C VAL A 212 -32.28 -67.16 -1.11
N ALA A 213 -32.86 -67.97 -2.02
CA ALA A 213 -34.25 -68.05 -2.45
C ALA A 213 -35.27 -68.48 -1.38
N ALA A 214 -36.54 -68.07 -1.53
CA ALA A 214 -37.72 -68.87 -1.18
C ALA A 214 -39.02 -68.30 -1.79
N ASN A 215 -39.46 -68.96 -2.87
CA ASN A 215 -40.81 -69.39 -3.24
C ASN A 215 -42.11 -68.72 -2.70
N ASN A 216 -43.04 -68.58 -3.65
CA ASN A 216 -44.49 -68.90 -3.63
C ASN A 216 -45.57 -67.81 -3.53
N ARG A 217 -46.36 -67.81 -4.62
CA ARG A 217 -47.74 -67.37 -4.90
C ARG A 217 -48.01 -65.91 -5.25
#